data_AF-A0A0U2XVQ7-F1
#
_entry.id   AF-A0A0U2XVQ7-F1
#
_cell.length_a   1.000
_cell.length_b   1.000
_cell.length_c   1.000
_cell.angle_alpha   90.00
_cell.angle_beta   90.00
_cell.angle_gamma   90.00
#
_symmetry.space_group_name_H-M   'P 1'
#
loop_
_entity.id
_entity.type
_entity.pdbx_description
1 polymer ?
#
loop_
_entity_poly.entity_id
_entity_poly.type
_entity_poly.pdbx_seq_one_letter_code
_entity_poly.pdbx_strand_id
1 'polypeptide(L)'
;MMAFAFRKGLQVPESTVMMLYQLDLTDKDATGARDLARVHNRLAELVSPAKPETIWLMAEESHKGSWLLFLGRVKLIRKMMLVAISSLVALIALSLSSYINNENMVASMFDMEGTRLLYVQAILLAAAAIGASFSALFKANSYVTAGCFDPKYESSYWVRFVVGLIAGIILTQLIPIDLKAVADATAAQHRGTEISQAALRITMALVGGFSANLVYKILDRVVETIQSFIAPPATPAPDNSTQSLALQVRLQELEQLTSVSLGILAIQQKLTSDPDITPEQIHLMLSELTDTVTLSRHAQS
;
A
#
# COMPACT_ATOMS: atom_id res chain seq x y z
N MET A 1 29.77 12.05 -17.07
CA MET A 1 29.20 10.70 -17.36
C MET A 1 30.27 9.63 -17.45
N MET A 2 31.26 9.75 -18.36
CA MET A 2 32.38 8.79 -18.45
C MET A 2 33.12 8.57 -17.12
N ALA A 3 33.50 9.64 -16.41
CA ALA A 3 34.12 9.53 -15.09
C ALA A 3 33.22 8.86 -14.03
N PHE A 4 31.90 8.95 -14.17
CA PHE A 4 30.96 8.25 -13.30
C PHE A 4 30.92 6.76 -13.63
N ALA A 5 30.88 6.41 -14.92
CA ALA A 5 30.94 5.03 -15.39
C ALA A 5 32.18 4.30 -14.87
N PHE A 6 33.37 4.91 -14.99
CA PHE A 6 34.61 4.33 -14.45
C PHE A 6 34.59 4.16 -12.93
N ARG A 7 34.11 5.15 -12.16
CA ARG A 7 34.00 5.03 -10.70
C ARG A 7 33.01 3.95 -10.25
N LYS A 8 31.99 3.66 -11.07
CA LYS A 8 31.02 2.59 -10.83
C LYS A 8 31.46 1.23 -11.37
N GLY A 9 32.62 1.14 -12.02
CA GLY A 9 33.13 -0.09 -12.62
C GLY A 9 32.40 -0.52 -13.90
N LEU A 10 31.69 0.40 -14.55
CA LEU A 10 31.00 0.13 -15.81
C LEU A 10 32.01 0.11 -16.96
N GLN A 11 31.90 -0.88 -17.84
CA GLN A 11 32.72 -0.97 -19.04
C GLN A 11 32.28 0.09 -20.05
N VAL A 12 33.20 0.98 -20.42
CA VAL A 12 32.97 1.99 -21.46
C VAL A 12 33.62 1.49 -22.74
N PRO A 13 32.88 1.30 -23.85
CA PRO A 13 33.47 0.84 -25.11
C PRO A 13 34.54 1.80 -25.61
N GLU A 14 35.67 1.25 -26.07
CA GLU A 14 36.81 2.03 -26.59
C GLU A 14 36.39 2.97 -27.72
N SER A 15 35.46 2.53 -28.58
CA SER A 15 34.87 3.35 -29.65
C SER A 15 34.21 4.64 -29.15
N THR A 16 33.63 4.63 -27.94
CA THR A 16 32.99 5.81 -27.33
C THR A 16 34.04 6.77 -26.77
N VAL A 17 35.14 6.25 -26.23
CA VAL A 17 36.27 7.05 -25.73
C VAL A 17 36.98 7.74 -26.90
N MET A 18 37.24 7.00 -27.99
CA MET A 18 37.88 7.54 -29.19
C MET A 18 37.03 8.60 -29.88
N MET A 19 35.72 8.40 -29.96
CA MET A 19 34.80 9.39 -30.53
C MET A 19 34.75 10.67 -29.69
N LEU A 20 34.80 10.56 -28.35
CA LEU A 20 34.89 11.74 -27.47
C LEU A 20 36.22 12.49 -27.67
N TYR A 21 37.33 11.77 -27.79
CA TYR A 21 38.65 12.37 -28.01
C TYR A 21 38.74 13.09 -29.36
N GLN A 22 38.17 12.51 -30.42
CA GLN A 22 38.07 13.16 -31.73
C GLN A 22 37.21 14.43 -31.70
N LEU A 23 36.16 14.44 -30.87
CA LEU A 23 35.29 15.60 -30.70
C LEU A 23 35.96 16.78 -29.97
N ASP A 24 36.89 16.51 -29.05
CA ASP A 24 37.64 17.55 -28.35
C ASP A 24 38.63 18.28 -29.30
N LEU A 25 38.99 17.63 -30.41
CA LEU A 25 39.92 18.12 -31.42
C LEU A 25 39.24 18.73 -32.66
N THR A 26 37.93 18.55 -32.84
CA THR A 26 37.20 18.96 -34.05
C THR A 26 36.35 20.20 -33.77
N ASP A 27 36.40 21.18 -34.68
CA ASP A 27 35.63 22.43 -34.55
C ASP A 27 34.11 22.20 -34.67
N LYS A 28 33.30 23.18 -34.21
CA LYS A 28 31.84 23.10 -34.02
C LYS A 28 31.01 23.02 -35.32
N ASP A 29 31.33 22.10 -36.21
CA ASP A 29 30.58 21.84 -37.44
C ASP A 29 29.40 20.88 -37.22
N ALA A 30 28.49 20.81 -38.20
CA ALA A 30 27.31 19.94 -38.17
C ALA A 30 27.65 18.45 -37.99
N THR A 31 28.83 18.02 -38.42
CA THR A 31 29.38 16.66 -38.22
C THR A 31 29.71 16.41 -36.75
N GLY A 32 30.37 17.38 -36.09
CA GLY A 32 30.66 17.34 -34.66
C GLY A 32 29.37 17.30 -33.81
N ALA A 33 28.32 18.00 -34.22
CA ALA A 33 27.02 17.95 -33.53
C ALA A 33 26.38 16.54 -33.56
N ARG A 34 26.48 15.83 -34.69
CA ARG A 34 25.95 14.46 -34.82
C ARG A 34 26.75 13.46 -33.99
N ASP A 35 28.07 13.56 -34.01
CA ASP A 35 28.92 12.65 -33.24
C ASP A 35 28.79 12.93 -31.73
N LEU A 36 28.62 14.20 -31.32
CA LEU A 36 28.33 14.56 -29.92
C LEU A 36 27.03 13.90 -29.44
N ALA A 37 25.97 13.99 -30.24
CA ALA A 37 24.68 13.37 -29.91
C ALA A 37 24.81 11.84 -29.79
N ARG A 38 25.58 11.20 -30.67
CA ARG A 38 25.82 9.75 -30.62
C ARG A 38 26.60 9.33 -29.37
N VAL A 39 27.65 10.07 -29.01
CA VAL A 39 28.43 9.81 -27.78
C VAL A 39 27.56 10.05 -26.54
N HIS A 40 26.79 11.13 -26.52
CA HIS A 40 25.87 11.43 -25.42
C HIS A 40 24.85 10.30 -25.22
N ASN A 41 24.21 9.84 -26.30
CA ASN A 41 23.21 8.77 -26.24
C ASN A 41 23.81 7.44 -25.73
N ARG A 42 24.98 7.05 -26.23
CA ARG A 42 25.69 5.84 -25.74
C ARG A 42 26.08 5.96 -24.27
N LEU A 43 26.60 7.11 -23.86
CA LEU A 43 26.93 7.34 -22.46
C LEU A 43 25.69 7.36 -21.58
N ALA A 44 24.57 7.91 -22.05
CA ALA A 44 23.30 7.95 -21.34
C ALA A 44 22.72 6.54 -21.13
N GLU A 45 22.79 5.71 -22.17
CA GLU A 45 22.40 4.31 -22.10
C GLU A 45 23.28 3.52 -21.12
N LEU A 46 24.60 3.73 -21.18
CA LEU A 46 25.56 3.06 -20.28
C LEU A 46 25.38 3.42 -18.80
N VAL A 47 24.99 4.66 -18.49
CA VAL A 47 24.80 5.08 -17.09
C VAL A 47 23.38 4.82 -16.56
N SER A 48 22.47 4.28 -17.39
CA SER A 48 21.12 3.90 -16.98
C SER A 48 21.17 2.93 -15.78
N PRO A 49 20.34 3.13 -14.73
CA PRO A 49 19.19 4.03 -14.64
C PRO A 49 19.53 5.49 -14.23
N ALA A 50 20.79 5.81 -13.94
CA ALA A 50 21.19 7.13 -13.46
C ALA A 50 21.03 8.19 -14.56
N LYS A 51 20.35 9.30 -14.25
CA LYS A 51 20.12 10.36 -15.24
C LYS A 51 21.38 11.23 -15.40
N PRO A 52 21.72 11.67 -16.63
CA PRO A 52 22.86 12.58 -16.87
C PRO A 52 22.80 13.85 -16.02
N GLU A 53 21.60 14.42 -15.87
CA GLU A 53 21.32 15.61 -15.06
C GLU A 53 21.64 15.40 -13.58
N THR A 54 21.27 14.24 -13.02
CA THR A 54 21.58 13.88 -11.63
C THR A 54 23.09 13.78 -11.42
N ILE A 55 23.81 13.16 -12.35
CA ILE A 55 25.28 13.05 -12.29
C ILE A 55 25.92 14.44 -12.33
N TRP A 56 25.42 15.34 -13.17
CA TRP A 56 25.90 16.71 -13.26
C TRP A 56 25.64 17.51 -11.98
N LEU A 57 24.42 17.47 -11.44
CA LEU A 57 24.06 18.11 -10.16
C LEU A 57 24.94 17.63 -9.01
N MET A 58 25.13 16.31 -8.89
CA MET A 58 25.98 15.73 -7.86
C MET A 58 27.46 16.10 -8.03
N ALA A 59 27.94 16.23 -9.27
CA ALA A 59 29.30 16.67 -9.57
C ALA A 59 29.49 18.15 -9.21
N GLU A 60 28.57 19.02 -9.60
CA GLU A 60 28.66 20.45 -9.30
C GLU A 60 28.55 20.74 -7.79
N GLU A 61 27.68 20.03 -7.07
CA GLU A 61 27.61 20.12 -5.61
C GLU A 61 28.90 19.62 -4.94
N SER A 62 29.59 18.62 -5.50
CA SER A 62 30.88 18.13 -5.00
C SER A 62 32.00 19.17 -5.11
N HIS A 63 31.93 20.11 -6.07
CA HIS A 63 32.94 21.14 -6.25
C HIS A 63 32.75 22.35 -5.32
N LYS A 64 31.55 22.57 -4.78
CA LYS A 64 31.22 23.78 -3.99
C LYS A 64 31.64 23.75 -2.52
N GLY A 65 32.39 22.74 -2.06
CA GLY A 65 33.13 22.77 -0.78
C GLY A 65 32.31 23.18 0.45
N SER A 66 31.00 22.93 0.48
CA SER A 66 30.16 23.34 1.60
C SER A 66 30.38 22.37 2.76
N TRP A 67 30.67 22.87 3.96
CA TRP A 67 30.83 22.06 5.19
C TRP A 67 29.63 21.13 5.47
N LEU A 68 28.44 21.51 4.99
CA LEU A 68 27.21 20.72 5.08
C LEU A 68 27.10 19.61 4.00
N LEU A 69 28.15 19.31 3.23
CA LEU A 69 28.18 18.16 2.31
C LEU A 69 28.08 16.82 3.04
N PHE A 70 28.48 16.77 4.32
CA PHE A 70 28.37 15.58 5.14
C PHE A 70 26.91 15.11 5.31
N LEU A 71 25.95 16.04 5.31
CA LEU A 71 24.53 15.74 5.52
C LEU A 71 23.79 15.31 4.24
N GLY A 72 24.49 15.22 3.11
CA GLY A 72 23.93 14.84 1.83
C GLY A 72 24.36 15.77 0.71
N ARG A 73 24.55 15.19 -0.48
CA ARG A 73 25.03 15.94 -1.66
C ARG A 73 23.97 16.93 -2.14
N VAL A 74 22.68 16.56 -2.07
CA VAL A 74 21.55 17.33 -2.61
C VAL A 74 20.93 18.32 -1.60
N LYS A 75 20.69 19.57 -2.03
CA LYS A 75 20.04 20.63 -1.22
C LYS A 75 18.74 20.21 -0.53
N LEU A 76 17.87 19.46 -1.20
CA LEU A 76 16.59 18.98 -0.63
C LEU A 76 16.80 18.11 0.62
N ILE A 77 17.75 17.17 0.56
CA ILE A 77 18.08 16.26 1.68
C ILE A 77 18.51 17.09 2.89
N ARG A 78 19.34 18.12 2.67
CA ARG A 78 19.80 19.01 3.74
C ARG A 78 18.65 19.80 4.38
N LYS A 79 17.73 20.35 3.59
CA LYS A 79 16.56 21.08 4.10
C LYS A 79 15.69 20.15 4.96
N MET A 80 15.40 18.94 4.48
CA MET A 80 14.62 17.93 5.21
C MET A 80 15.30 17.48 6.50
N MET A 81 16.62 17.27 6.49
CA MET A 81 17.41 16.98 7.68
C MET A 81 17.32 18.11 8.72
N LEU A 82 17.38 19.37 8.27
CA LEU A 82 17.23 20.52 9.16
C LEU A 82 15.83 20.57 9.78
N VAL A 83 14.78 20.31 9.00
CA VAL A 83 13.41 20.18 9.53
C VAL A 83 13.31 19.04 10.55
N ALA A 84 13.90 17.87 10.28
CA ALA A 84 13.89 16.75 11.21
C ALA A 84 14.62 17.08 12.53
N ILE A 85 15.82 17.67 12.44
CA ILE A 85 16.63 18.04 13.60
C ILE A 85 15.94 19.13 14.41
N SER A 86 15.41 20.17 13.77
CA SER A 86 14.67 21.23 14.46
C SER A 86 13.39 20.71 15.12
N SER A 87 12.67 19.78 14.48
CA SER A 87 11.50 19.12 15.06
C SER A 87 11.89 18.25 16.26
N LEU A 88 13.02 17.53 16.19
CA LEU A 88 13.54 16.76 17.31
C LEU A 88 13.92 17.65 18.49
N VAL A 89 14.62 18.76 18.23
CA VAL A 89 14.97 19.75 19.27
C VAL A 89 13.70 20.34 19.88
N ALA A 90 12.70 20.68 19.06
CA ALA A 90 11.41 21.17 19.55
C ALA A 90 10.70 20.13 20.41
N LEU A 91 10.67 18.86 20.00
CA LEU A 91 10.08 17.78 20.78
C LEU A 91 10.75 17.62 22.15
N ILE A 92 12.10 17.63 22.18
CA ILE A 92 12.86 17.55 23.43
C ILE A 92 12.59 18.77 24.31
N ALA A 93 12.68 19.98 23.74
CA ALA A 93 12.44 21.23 24.48
C ALA A 93 11.03 21.31 25.06
N LEU A 94 10.02 20.88 24.30
CA LEU A 94 8.63 20.82 24.76
C LEU A 94 8.46 19.74 25.83
N SER A 95 9.10 18.57 25.68
CA SER A 95 8.99 17.47 26.66
C SER A 95 9.51 17.83 28.05
N LEU A 96 10.42 18.81 28.16
CA LEU A 96 10.95 19.34 29.42
C LEU A 96 9.98 20.31 30.11
N SER A 97 8.90 20.74 29.43
CA SER A 97 7.92 21.68 29.97
C SER A 97 7.02 21.03 31.01
N SER A 98 6.74 21.73 32.12
CA SER A 98 5.80 21.29 33.16
C SER A 98 4.35 21.16 32.67
N TYR A 99 4.04 21.68 31.47
CA TYR A 99 2.74 21.53 30.83
C TYR A 99 2.52 20.13 30.23
N ILE A 100 3.59 19.34 30.05
CA ILE A 100 3.51 17.99 29.49
C ILE A 100 3.61 16.97 30.62
N ASN A 101 2.49 16.33 30.91
CA ASN A 101 2.39 15.23 31.86
C ASN A 101 1.50 14.12 31.27
N ASN A 102 1.46 12.94 31.89
CA ASN A 102 0.68 11.81 31.38
C ASN A 102 -0.81 12.11 31.29
N GLU A 103 -1.36 12.86 32.26
CA GLU A 103 -2.79 13.21 32.31
C GLU A 103 -3.20 14.07 31.11
N ASN A 104 -2.41 15.11 30.82
CA ASN A 104 -2.61 16.04 29.73
C ASN A 104 -2.39 15.41 28.36
N MET A 105 -1.45 14.46 28.27
CA MET A 105 -1.12 13.83 26.99
C MET A 105 -2.16 12.77 26.60
N VAL A 106 -2.91 12.24 27.57
CA VAL A 106 -4.01 11.29 27.36
C VAL A 106 -5.35 11.99 27.15
N ALA A 107 -5.54 13.16 27.76
CA ALA A 107 -6.76 13.96 27.62
C ALA A 107 -7.08 14.26 26.14
N SER A 108 -8.38 14.25 25.81
CA SER A 108 -8.83 14.59 24.46
C SER A 108 -8.64 16.07 24.19
N MET A 109 -8.52 16.47 22.92
CA MET A 109 -8.44 17.89 22.57
C MET A 109 -9.69 18.68 23.01
N PHE A 110 -10.80 17.97 23.21
CA PHE A 110 -12.07 18.53 23.67
C PHE A 110 -12.13 18.72 25.20
N ASP A 111 -11.25 18.06 25.96
CA ASP A 111 -11.23 18.11 27.43
C ASP A 111 -10.23 19.15 27.96
N MET A 112 -9.44 19.77 27.08
CA MET A 112 -8.34 20.66 27.45
C MET A 112 -8.57 22.07 26.95
N GLU A 113 -8.45 23.04 27.85
CA GLU A 113 -8.60 24.46 27.52
C GLU A 113 -7.26 25.22 27.58
N GLY A 114 -7.16 26.27 26.76
CA GLY A 114 -6.09 27.27 26.84
C GLY A 114 -4.71 26.81 26.35
N THR A 115 -3.66 27.31 26.99
CA THR A 115 -2.26 27.16 26.53
C THR A 115 -1.75 25.72 26.63
N ARG A 116 -2.31 24.91 27.54
CA ARG A 116 -1.92 23.51 27.74
C ARG A 116 -2.22 22.65 26.50
N LEU A 117 -3.35 22.88 25.84
CA LEU A 117 -3.69 22.22 24.57
C LEU A 117 -2.66 22.55 23.49
N LEU A 118 -2.17 23.79 23.43
CA LEU A 118 -1.16 24.21 22.46
C LEU A 118 0.16 23.46 22.65
N TYR A 119 0.61 23.25 23.89
CA TYR A 119 1.81 22.45 24.18
C TYR A 119 1.65 20.98 23.78
N VAL A 120 0.52 20.35 24.10
CA VAL A 120 0.22 18.97 23.68
C VAL A 120 0.16 18.87 22.16
N GLN A 121 -0.45 19.84 21.49
CA GLN A 121 -0.50 19.86 20.04
C GLN A 121 0.88 20.06 19.42
N ALA A 122 1.69 20.94 20.00
CA ALA A 122 3.04 21.21 19.52
C ALA A 122 3.95 19.98 19.64
N ILE A 123 3.86 19.20 20.72
CA ILE A 123 4.65 17.98 20.86
C ILE A 123 4.20 16.88 19.88
N LEU A 124 2.89 16.70 19.68
CA LEU A 124 2.35 15.75 18.69
C LEU A 124 2.72 16.18 17.26
N LEU A 125 2.67 17.47 16.97
CA LEU A 125 3.08 18.04 15.68
C LEU A 125 4.58 17.84 15.44
N ALA A 126 5.42 18.06 16.45
CA ALA A 126 6.85 17.81 16.36
C ALA A 126 7.14 16.32 16.12
N ALA A 127 6.44 15.41 16.81
CA ALA A 127 6.55 13.97 16.59
C ALA A 127 6.12 13.57 15.17
N ALA A 128 4.99 14.09 14.69
CA ALA A 128 4.52 13.86 13.32
C ALA A 128 5.50 14.41 12.27
N ALA A 129 6.08 15.59 12.50
CA ALA A 129 7.07 16.21 11.63
C ALA A 129 8.38 15.40 11.55
N ILE A 130 8.82 14.78 12.66
CA ILE A 130 9.95 13.84 12.65
C ILE A 130 9.63 12.65 11.73
N GLY A 131 8.48 12.01 11.93
CA GLY A 131 8.06 10.85 11.13
C GLY A 131 7.95 11.18 9.64
N ALA A 132 7.29 12.29 9.31
CA ALA A 132 7.13 12.78 7.95
C ALA A 132 8.47 13.12 7.28
N SER A 133 9.37 13.76 8.02
CA SER A 133 10.73 14.05 7.55
C SER A 133 11.50 12.77 7.25
N PHE A 134 11.41 11.75 8.12
CA PHE A 134 12.03 10.45 7.88
C PHE A 134 11.50 9.80 6.60
N SER A 135 10.18 9.77 6.40
CA SER A 135 9.56 9.19 5.20
C SER A 135 10.02 9.87 3.91
N ALA A 136 9.99 11.21 3.89
CA ALA A 136 10.45 12.00 2.75
C ALA A 136 11.97 11.83 2.50
N LEU A 137 12.78 11.81 3.56
CA LEU A 137 14.22 11.66 3.50
C LEU A 137 14.64 10.28 3.02
N PHE A 138 14.05 9.20 3.54
CA PHE A 138 14.33 7.83 3.07
C PHE A 138 14.01 7.68 1.59
N LYS A 139 12.88 8.25 1.15
CA LYS A 139 12.51 8.22 -0.26
C LYS A 139 13.47 9.04 -1.11
N ALA A 140 13.78 10.28 -0.73
CA ALA A 140 14.74 11.12 -1.45
C ALA A 140 16.13 10.48 -1.52
N ASN A 141 16.62 9.93 -0.40
CA ASN A 141 17.90 9.25 -0.33
C ASN A 141 17.95 8.04 -1.25
N SER A 142 16.88 7.24 -1.35
CA SER A 142 16.81 6.10 -2.27
C SER A 142 16.96 6.51 -3.74
N TYR A 143 16.40 7.66 -4.15
CA TYR A 143 16.56 8.16 -5.51
C TYR A 143 17.96 8.75 -5.76
N VAL A 144 18.56 9.38 -4.74
CA VAL A 144 19.93 9.91 -4.83
C VAL A 144 20.96 8.78 -4.90
N THR A 145 20.82 7.73 -4.08
CA THR A 145 21.72 6.56 -4.12
C THR A 145 21.60 5.77 -5.42
N ALA A 146 20.39 5.71 -5.99
CA ALA A 146 20.14 5.14 -7.32
C ALA A 146 20.64 6.02 -8.48
N GLY A 147 21.01 7.29 -8.23
CA GLY A 147 21.42 8.24 -9.27
C GLY A 147 20.27 8.71 -10.18
N CYS A 148 19.01 8.49 -9.77
CA CYS A 148 17.81 8.86 -10.53
C CYS A 148 17.11 10.11 -9.96
N PHE A 149 17.75 10.81 -9.02
CA PHE A 149 17.18 11.99 -8.38
C PHE A 149 17.00 13.14 -9.38
N ASP A 150 15.79 13.69 -9.42
CA ASP A 150 15.41 14.75 -10.33
C ASP A 150 14.86 15.94 -9.51
N PRO A 151 15.56 17.10 -9.51
CA PRO A 151 15.15 18.27 -8.74
C PRO A 151 13.78 18.83 -9.10
N LYS A 152 13.25 18.53 -10.29
CA LYS A 152 11.91 18.98 -10.69
C LYS A 152 10.83 18.50 -9.72
N TYR A 153 11.05 17.35 -9.08
CA TYR A 153 10.12 16.77 -8.12
C TYR A 153 10.37 17.24 -6.68
N GLU A 154 11.21 18.25 -6.41
CA GLU A 154 11.43 18.79 -5.06
C GLU A 154 10.12 19.12 -4.35
N SER A 155 9.16 19.74 -5.05
CA SER A 155 7.84 20.06 -4.51
C SER A 155 7.07 18.81 -4.07
N SER A 156 7.22 17.68 -4.77
CA SER A 156 6.52 16.43 -4.44
C SER A 156 7.00 15.85 -3.11
N TYR A 157 8.26 16.05 -2.73
CA TYR A 157 8.76 15.61 -1.42
C TYR A 157 8.21 16.48 -0.28
N TRP A 158 8.06 17.79 -0.50
CA TRP A 158 7.40 18.68 0.45
C TRP A 158 5.91 18.35 0.62
N VAL A 159 5.21 18.05 -0.49
CA VAL A 159 3.82 17.58 -0.42
C VAL A 159 3.73 16.30 0.42
N ARG A 160 4.60 15.32 0.19
CA ARG A 160 4.66 14.09 1.01
C ARG A 160 4.90 14.38 2.49
N PHE A 161 5.80 15.31 2.79
CA PHE A 161 6.05 15.76 4.16
C PHE A 161 4.78 16.34 4.81
N VAL A 162 4.08 17.25 4.13
CA VAL A 162 2.84 17.86 4.64
C VAL A 162 1.74 16.80 4.85
N VAL A 163 1.57 15.88 3.90
CA VAL A 163 0.60 14.79 4.01
C VAL A 163 0.93 13.87 5.19
N GLY A 164 2.20 13.54 5.40
CA GLY A 164 2.65 12.80 6.59
C GLY A 164 2.32 13.53 7.88
N LEU A 165 2.65 14.82 7.96
CA LEU A 165 2.37 15.64 9.14
C LEU A 165 0.87 15.66 9.48
N ILE A 166 0.00 15.84 8.49
CA ILE A 166 -1.46 15.79 8.67
C ILE A 166 -1.89 14.38 9.14
N ALA A 167 -1.38 13.33 8.50
CA ALA A 167 -1.69 11.95 8.85
C ALA A 167 -1.32 11.61 10.31
N GLY A 168 -0.17 12.08 10.80
CA GLY A 168 0.24 11.93 12.20
C GLY A 168 -0.72 12.60 13.20
N ILE A 169 -1.20 13.80 12.88
CA ILE A 169 -2.19 14.50 13.72
C ILE A 169 -3.54 13.78 13.69
N ILE A 170 -4.03 13.40 12.51
CA ILE A 170 -5.30 12.67 12.37
C ILE A 170 -5.27 11.37 13.17
N LEU A 171 -4.20 10.59 13.06
CA LEU A 171 -4.06 9.31 13.74
C LEU A 171 -4.13 9.45 15.28
N THR A 172 -3.70 10.58 15.83
CA THR A 172 -3.66 10.81 17.30
C THR A 172 -4.86 11.55 17.88
N GLN A 173 -5.67 12.20 17.03
CA GLN A 173 -6.83 12.98 17.47
C GLN A 173 -8.16 12.40 17.03
N LEU A 174 -8.24 11.92 15.80
CA LEU A 174 -9.51 11.63 15.15
C LEU A 174 -9.90 10.16 15.28
N ILE A 175 -8.91 9.29 15.47
CA ILE A 175 -9.14 7.86 15.63
C ILE A 175 -9.19 7.56 17.14
N PRO A 176 -10.37 7.24 17.69
CA PRO A 176 -10.49 6.82 19.09
C PRO A 176 -9.89 5.42 19.22
N ILE A 177 -8.58 5.37 19.36
CA ILE A 177 -7.88 4.13 19.70
C ILE A 177 -7.98 3.98 21.21
N ASP A 178 -8.44 2.82 21.67
CA ASP A 178 -8.36 2.49 23.08
C ASP A 178 -6.87 2.28 23.45
N LEU A 179 -6.22 3.38 23.85
CA LEU A 179 -4.81 3.40 24.23
C LEU A 179 -4.54 2.45 25.40
N LYS A 180 -5.55 2.13 26.24
CA LYS A 180 -5.41 1.14 27.32
C LYS A 180 -5.37 -0.27 26.75
N ALA A 181 -6.29 -0.63 25.86
CA ALA A 181 -6.28 -1.95 25.22
C ALA A 181 -4.98 -2.21 24.44
N VAL A 182 -4.44 -1.19 23.77
CA VAL A 182 -3.16 -1.29 23.06
C VAL A 182 -1.98 -1.38 24.03
N ALA A 183 -1.95 -0.55 25.08
CA ALA A 183 -0.92 -0.62 26.11
C ALA A 183 -0.91 -1.98 26.82
N ASP A 184 -2.08 -2.51 27.18
CA ASP A 184 -2.26 -3.81 27.82
C ASP A 184 -1.84 -4.97 26.90
N ALA A 185 -2.18 -4.91 25.61
CA ALA A 185 -1.72 -5.88 24.62
C ALA A 185 -0.18 -5.86 24.47
N THR A 186 0.44 -4.67 24.51
CA THR A 186 1.91 -4.55 24.46
C THR A 186 2.61 -4.97 25.76
N ALA A 187 1.98 -4.74 26.91
CA ALA A 187 2.47 -5.11 28.24
C ALA A 187 2.35 -6.63 28.48
N ALA A 188 1.30 -7.28 27.97
CA ALA A 188 1.16 -8.73 27.98
C ALA A 188 2.29 -9.43 27.20
N GLN A 189 2.86 -8.75 26.20
CA GLN A 189 3.97 -9.25 25.38
C GLN A 189 5.36 -8.87 25.93
N HIS A 190 5.46 -7.86 26.79
CA HIS A 190 6.72 -7.38 27.39
C HIS A 190 6.60 -7.36 28.92
N ARG A 191 7.07 -8.43 29.57
CA ARG A 191 7.14 -8.61 31.03
C ARG A 191 7.62 -7.33 31.75
N GLY A 192 6.68 -6.54 32.28
CA GLY A 192 6.92 -5.55 33.34
C GLY A 192 7.21 -4.09 32.94
N THR A 193 7.11 -3.71 31.66
CA THR A 193 7.22 -2.29 31.26
C THR A 193 5.84 -1.73 30.93
N GLU A 194 5.25 -0.97 31.86
CA GLU A 194 4.09 -0.13 31.57
C GLU A 194 4.51 0.96 30.57
N ILE A 195 4.16 0.78 29.30
CA ILE A 195 4.34 1.82 28.29
C ILE A 195 3.33 2.91 28.64
N SER A 196 3.81 4.12 28.94
CA SER A 196 2.91 5.23 29.21
C SER A 196 2.03 5.51 27.98
N GLN A 197 0.73 5.66 28.19
CA GLN A 197 -0.23 6.00 27.13
C GLN A 197 0.20 7.26 26.36
N ALA A 198 0.89 8.15 27.07
CA ALA A 198 1.49 9.35 26.55
C ALA A 198 2.60 9.06 25.51
N ALA A 199 3.50 8.12 25.79
CA ALA A 199 4.51 7.66 24.84
C ALA A 199 3.89 6.93 23.64
N LEU A 200 2.80 6.18 23.86
CA LEU A 200 2.05 5.54 22.78
C LEU A 200 1.46 6.59 21.83
N ARG A 201 0.89 7.68 22.35
CA ARG A 201 0.34 8.78 21.54
C ARG A 201 1.42 9.51 20.72
N ILE A 202 2.58 9.78 21.31
CA ILE A 202 3.74 10.34 20.59
C ILE A 202 4.19 9.38 19.48
N THR A 203 4.25 8.08 19.78
CA THR A 203 4.65 7.06 18.82
C THR A 203 3.63 6.95 17.68
N MET A 204 2.34 7.05 17.97
CA MET A 204 1.30 7.12 16.94
C MET A 204 1.46 8.35 16.05
N ALA A 205 1.74 9.53 16.61
CA ALA A 205 2.02 10.72 15.80
C ALA A 205 3.21 10.50 14.87
N LEU A 206 4.30 9.89 15.38
CA LEU A 206 5.48 9.53 14.62
C LEU A 206 5.17 8.53 13.49
N VAL A 207 4.44 7.46 13.80
CA VAL A 207 4.06 6.40 12.85
C VAL A 207 3.13 6.93 11.76
N GLY A 208 2.14 7.74 12.13
CA GLY A 208 1.25 8.40 11.17
C GLY A 208 1.99 9.41 10.30
N GLY A 209 2.95 10.14 10.90
CA GLY A 209 3.92 10.99 10.22
C GLY A 209 4.69 10.24 9.13
N PHE A 210 5.25 9.08 9.49
CA PHE A 210 6.06 8.26 8.62
C PHE A 210 5.24 7.57 7.51
N SER A 211 4.04 7.09 7.84
CA SER A 211 3.21 6.25 6.99
C SER A 211 1.84 6.88 6.70
N ALA A 212 1.86 8.00 5.96
CA ALA A 212 0.64 8.63 5.47
C ALA A 212 -0.29 7.64 4.72
N ASN A 213 0.29 6.71 3.96
CA ASN A 213 -0.47 5.69 3.23
C ASN A 213 -1.22 4.73 4.17
N LEU A 214 -0.66 4.40 5.33
CA LEU A 214 -1.35 3.56 6.32
C LEU A 214 -2.55 4.32 6.88
N VAL A 215 -2.37 5.59 7.25
CA VAL A 215 -3.46 6.42 7.77
C VAL A 215 -4.55 6.59 6.72
N TYR A 216 -4.19 6.82 5.46
CA TYR A 216 -5.15 6.83 4.35
C TYR A 216 -5.96 5.54 4.29
N LYS A 217 -5.32 4.37 4.33
CA LYS A 217 -6.02 3.07 4.30
C LYS A 217 -6.96 2.87 5.48
N ILE A 218 -6.56 3.34 6.66
CA ILE A 218 -7.42 3.26 7.86
C ILE A 218 -8.65 4.15 7.66
N LEU A 219 -8.48 5.40 7.22
CA LEU A 219 -9.59 6.31 6.95
C LEU A 219 -10.52 5.78 5.88
N ASP A 220 -9.96 5.27 4.78
CA ASP A 220 -10.71 4.65 3.68
C ASP A 220 -11.57 3.49 4.21
N ARG A 221 -10.98 2.63 5.06
CA ARG A 221 -11.71 1.53 5.69
C ARG A 221 -12.83 1.98 6.64
N VAL A 222 -12.60 3.06 7.41
CA VAL A 222 -13.63 3.66 8.27
C VAL A 222 -14.77 4.21 7.41
N VAL A 223 -14.45 4.89 6.32
CA VAL A 223 -15.44 5.40 5.37
C VAL A 223 -16.25 4.27 4.74
N GLU A 224 -15.60 3.19 4.26
CA GLU A 224 -16.29 1.98 3.76
C GLU A 224 -17.23 1.38 4.81
N THR A 225 -16.79 1.34 6.07
CA THR A 225 -17.58 0.79 7.17
C THR A 225 -18.80 1.66 7.46
N ILE A 226 -18.65 2.97 7.52
CA ILE A 226 -19.76 3.92 7.67
C ILE A 226 -20.71 3.83 6.47
N GLN A 227 -20.17 3.73 5.25
CA GLN A 227 -20.96 3.50 4.04
C GLN A 227 -21.77 2.21 4.16
N SER A 228 -21.23 1.12 4.73
CA SER A 228 -21.98 -0.12 4.93
C SER A 228 -23.13 -0.01 5.94
N PHE A 229 -23.06 0.94 6.89
CA PHE A 229 -24.15 1.22 7.83
C PHE A 229 -25.24 2.14 7.24
N ILE A 230 -24.87 3.01 6.29
CA ILE A 230 -25.78 3.97 5.66
C ILE A 230 -26.40 3.41 4.38
N ALA A 231 -25.64 2.62 3.62
CA ALA A 231 -26.16 1.90 2.48
C ALA A 231 -27.25 0.94 2.98
N PRO A 232 -28.44 0.92 2.35
CA PRO A 232 -29.37 -0.19 2.54
C PRO A 232 -28.59 -1.49 2.37
N PRO A 233 -28.88 -2.57 3.13
CA PRO A 233 -28.27 -3.86 2.84
C PRO A 233 -28.46 -4.06 1.35
N ALA A 234 -27.35 -4.08 0.60
CA ALA A 234 -27.40 -4.29 -0.82
C ALA A 234 -28.24 -5.55 -0.97
N THR A 235 -29.40 -5.45 -1.63
CA THR A 235 -30.13 -6.64 -2.07
C THR A 235 -29.05 -7.45 -2.75
N PRO A 236 -28.62 -8.58 -2.18
CA PRO A 236 -27.34 -9.16 -2.54
C PRO A 236 -27.37 -9.32 -4.04
N ALA A 237 -26.42 -8.67 -4.73
CA ALA A 237 -26.15 -9.01 -6.12
C ALA A 237 -26.02 -10.53 -6.09
N PRO A 238 -26.88 -11.28 -6.84
CA PRO A 238 -27.15 -12.67 -6.52
C PRO A 238 -25.83 -13.41 -6.46
N ASP A 239 -25.47 -13.83 -5.24
CA ASP A 239 -24.22 -14.53 -5.01
C ASP A 239 -24.15 -15.66 -6.03
N ASN A 240 -23.02 -15.76 -6.73
CA ASN A 240 -22.78 -16.86 -7.69
C ASN A 240 -23.02 -18.23 -7.04
N SER A 241 -22.96 -18.34 -5.70
CA SER A 241 -23.36 -19.51 -4.93
C SER A 241 -24.88 -19.76 -4.95
N THR A 242 -25.73 -18.76 -4.73
CA THR A 242 -27.20 -18.93 -4.83
C THR A 242 -27.68 -19.21 -6.24
N GLN A 243 -27.07 -18.58 -7.26
CA GLN A 243 -27.36 -18.92 -8.66
C GLN A 243 -26.87 -20.32 -9.03
N SER A 244 -25.68 -20.74 -8.59
CA SER A 244 -25.21 -22.11 -8.85
C SER A 244 -26.01 -23.15 -8.09
N LEU A 245 -26.52 -22.84 -6.89
CA LEU A 245 -27.46 -23.70 -6.16
C LEU A 245 -28.80 -23.80 -6.89
N ALA A 246 -29.37 -22.69 -7.35
CA ALA A 246 -30.62 -22.69 -8.10
C ALA A 246 -30.49 -23.40 -9.46
N LEU A 247 -29.35 -23.25 -10.14
CA LEU A 247 -29.03 -23.98 -11.36
C LEU A 247 -28.85 -25.48 -11.09
N GLN A 248 -28.20 -25.86 -9.98
CA GLN A 248 -28.06 -27.27 -9.58
C GLN A 248 -29.41 -27.91 -9.27
N VAL A 249 -30.27 -27.23 -8.50
CA VAL A 249 -31.64 -27.71 -8.21
C VAL A 249 -32.42 -27.91 -9.52
N ARG A 250 -32.30 -26.98 -10.47
CA ARG A 250 -32.99 -27.08 -11.76
C ARG A 250 -32.44 -28.20 -12.65
N LEU A 251 -31.13 -28.45 -12.64
CA LEU A 251 -30.55 -29.60 -13.35
C LEU A 251 -31.00 -30.92 -12.74
N GLN A 252 -31.11 -30.98 -11.41
CA GLN A 252 -31.56 -32.16 -10.68
C GLN A 252 -33.04 -32.48 -10.97
N GLU A 253 -33.91 -31.48 -11.07
CA GLU A 253 -35.30 -31.67 -11.50
C GLU A 253 -35.39 -32.24 -12.93
N LEU A 254 -34.53 -31.78 -13.84
CA LEU A 254 -34.51 -32.28 -15.22
C LEU A 254 -34.01 -33.73 -15.29
N GLU A 255 -33.03 -34.11 -14.47
CA GLU A 255 -32.58 -35.51 -14.35
C GLU A 255 -33.69 -36.42 -13.82
N GLN A 256 -34.46 -35.96 -12.82
CA GLN A 256 -35.61 -36.69 -12.29
C GLN A 256 -36.71 -36.90 -13.35
N LEU A 257 -37.05 -35.87 -14.12
CA LEU A 257 -38.04 -35.99 -15.19
C LEU A 257 -37.57 -36.95 -16.29
N THR A 258 -36.26 -36.94 -16.58
CA THR A 258 -35.66 -37.82 -17.59
C THR A 258 -35.69 -39.28 -17.14
N SER A 259 -35.36 -39.58 -15.87
CA SER A 259 -35.37 -40.94 -15.35
C SER A 259 -36.78 -41.53 -15.28
N VAL A 260 -37.77 -40.73 -14.88
CA VAL A 260 -39.19 -41.14 -14.91
C VAL A 260 -39.66 -41.41 -16.34
N SER A 261 -39.30 -40.53 -17.29
CA SER A 261 -39.68 -40.71 -18.70
C SER A 261 -39.09 -41.99 -19.29
N LEU A 262 -37.83 -42.30 -18.98
CA LEU A 262 -37.18 -43.55 -19.40
C LEU A 262 -37.83 -44.78 -18.77
N GLY A 263 -38.22 -44.71 -17.49
CA GLY A 263 -38.94 -45.79 -16.81
C GLY A 263 -40.31 -46.07 -17.44
N ILE A 264 -41.06 -45.02 -17.79
CA ILE A 264 -42.34 -45.15 -18.48
C ILE A 264 -42.15 -45.75 -19.88
N LEU A 265 -41.12 -45.33 -20.62
CA LEU A 265 -40.78 -45.90 -21.93
C LEU A 265 -40.38 -47.37 -21.82
N ALA A 266 -39.63 -47.77 -20.79
CA ALA A 266 -39.28 -49.17 -20.55
C ALA A 266 -40.52 -50.03 -20.24
N ILE A 267 -41.47 -49.50 -19.47
CA ILE A 267 -42.77 -50.16 -19.22
C ILE A 267 -43.58 -50.28 -20.50
N GLN A 268 -43.68 -49.21 -21.30
CA GLN A 268 -44.38 -49.24 -22.58
C GLN A 268 -43.76 -50.26 -23.54
N GLN A 269 -42.43 -50.26 -23.69
CA GLN A 269 -41.72 -51.21 -24.56
C GLN A 269 -41.96 -52.65 -24.13
N LYS A 270 -41.98 -52.93 -22.82
CA LYS A 270 -42.24 -54.26 -22.28
C LYS A 270 -43.71 -54.68 -22.44
N LEU A 271 -44.66 -53.73 -22.32
CA LEU A 271 -46.08 -53.95 -22.64
C LEU A 271 -46.32 -54.28 -24.12
N THR A 272 -45.58 -53.67 -25.04
CA THR A 272 -45.67 -54.01 -26.48
C THR A 272 -44.98 -55.31 -26.86
N SER A 273 -44.07 -55.83 -26.03
CA SER A 273 -43.27 -57.02 -26.36
C SER A 273 -43.86 -58.32 -25.82
N ASP A 274 -44.77 -58.27 -24.84
CA ASP A 274 -45.32 -59.45 -24.17
C ASP A 274 -46.85 -59.33 -23.99
N PRO A 275 -47.66 -60.06 -24.77
CA PRO A 275 -49.12 -59.91 -24.79
C PRO A 275 -49.88 -60.61 -23.64
N ASP A 276 -49.19 -61.31 -22.72
CA ASP A 276 -49.81 -62.03 -21.58
C ASP A 276 -49.48 -61.41 -20.20
N ILE A 277 -49.23 -60.09 -20.14
CA ILE A 277 -48.96 -59.41 -18.88
C ILE A 277 -50.24 -59.26 -18.06
N THR A 278 -50.24 -59.85 -16.86
CA THR A 278 -51.34 -59.77 -15.90
C THR A 278 -51.37 -58.42 -15.16
N PRO A 279 -52.55 -57.91 -14.78
CA PRO A 279 -52.68 -56.60 -14.13
C PRO A 279 -51.90 -56.46 -12.82
N GLU A 280 -51.61 -57.57 -12.12
CA GLU A 280 -50.77 -57.55 -10.92
C GLU A 280 -49.29 -57.23 -11.21
N GLN A 281 -48.75 -57.67 -12.35
CA GLN A 281 -47.37 -57.37 -12.74
C GLN A 281 -47.19 -55.91 -13.12
N ILE A 282 -48.21 -55.30 -13.73
CA ILE A 282 -48.24 -53.85 -14.02
C ILE A 282 -48.26 -53.05 -12.72
N HIS A 283 -49.05 -53.48 -11.73
CA HIS A 283 -49.08 -52.85 -10.41
C HIS A 283 -47.73 -52.94 -9.69
N LEU A 284 -47.06 -54.10 -9.74
CA LEU A 284 -45.73 -54.30 -9.16
C LEU A 284 -44.66 -53.38 -9.79
N MET A 285 -44.67 -53.24 -11.11
CA MET A 285 -43.73 -52.36 -11.82
C MET A 285 -44.00 -50.87 -11.58
N LEU A 286 -45.27 -50.48 -11.45
CA LEU A 286 -45.64 -49.11 -11.05
C LEU A 286 -45.24 -48.83 -9.60
N SER A 287 -45.38 -49.80 -8.69
CA SER A 287 -44.89 -49.64 -7.31
C SER A 287 -43.37 -49.51 -7.26
N GLU A 288 -42.63 -50.28 -8.06
CA GLU A 288 -41.16 -50.22 -8.10
C GLU A 288 -40.65 -48.86 -8.62
N LEU A 289 -41.31 -48.29 -9.63
CA LEU A 289 -41.04 -46.91 -10.09
C LEU A 289 -41.38 -45.86 -9.04
N THR A 290 -42.48 -46.05 -8.31
CA THR A 290 -42.88 -45.12 -7.24
C THR A 290 -41.92 -45.18 -6.06
N ASP A 291 -41.38 -46.36 -5.75
CA ASP A 291 -40.39 -46.58 -4.71
C ASP A 291 -39.01 -46.01 -5.07
N THR A 292 -38.57 -46.12 -6.33
CA THR A 292 -37.31 -45.49 -6.78
C THR A 292 -37.38 -43.96 -6.78
N VAL A 293 -38.53 -43.38 -7.11
CA VAL A 293 -38.77 -41.93 -7.05
C VAL A 293 -38.86 -41.43 -5.60
N THR A 294 -39.39 -42.22 -4.68
CA THR A 294 -39.49 -41.83 -3.25
C THR A 294 -38.16 -42.02 -2.50
N LEU A 295 -37.38 -43.06 -2.79
CA LEU A 295 -36.04 -43.27 -2.21
C LEU A 295 -35.03 -42.21 -2.63
N SER A 296 -35.05 -41.79 -3.90
CA SER A 296 -34.21 -40.69 -4.39
C SER A 296 -34.54 -39.35 -3.71
N ARG A 297 -35.79 -39.15 -3.27
CA ARG A 297 -36.24 -37.99 -2.50
C ARG A 297 -35.78 -38.00 -1.04
N HIS A 298 -35.53 -39.17 -0.45
CA HIS A 298 -35.08 -39.31 0.96
C HIS A 298 -33.56 -39.34 1.14
N ALA A 299 -32.78 -39.71 0.12
CA ALA A 299 -31.31 -39.67 0.18
C ALA A 299 -30.71 -38.25 0.09
N GLN A 300 -31.55 -37.20 0.01
CA GLN A 300 -31.16 -35.82 -0.31
C GLN A 300 -31.74 -34.77 0.66
N SER A 301 -32.32 -35.19 1.80
CA SER A 301 -32.64 -34.34 2.95
C SER A 301 -31.63 -34.53 4.07
#